data_AF-X0TVV6-F1
#
_entry.id   AF-X0TVV6-F1
#
_cell.length_a   1.000
_cell.length_b   1.000
_cell.length_c   1.000
_cell.angle_alpha   90.00
_cell.angle_beta   90.00
_cell.angle_gamma   90.00
#
_symmetry.space_group_name_H-M   'P 1'
#
loop_
_entity.id
_entity.type
_entity.pdbx_description
1 polymer ?
#
loop_
_entity_poly.entity_id
_entity_poly.type
_entity_poly.pdbx_seq_one_letter_code
_entity_poly.pdbx_strand_id
1 'polypeptide(L)' 'EMGAEKQVERRVVAQLLALMDGLQARGQIVVIGATNIPNTVDPALRRPGRFDRELEIPIPDKNARLEILQIHTRGMP' A
#
# COMPACT_ATOMS: atom_id res chain seq x y z
N GLU A 1 1.10 30.29 -4.98
CA GLU A 1 0.13 29.28 -4.46
C GLU A 1 0.64 27.84 -4.58
N MET A 2 1.18 27.39 -5.72
CA MET A 2 1.77 26.04 -5.89
C MET A 2 2.87 25.61 -4.89
N GLY A 3 3.55 26.54 -4.20
CA GLY A 3 4.59 26.22 -3.22
C GLY A 3 4.06 25.77 -1.86
N ALA A 4 2.89 26.26 -1.46
CA ALA A 4 2.32 25.99 -0.13
C ALA A 4 1.75 24.57 -0.03
N GLU A 5 1.03 24.11 -1.05
CA GLU A 5 0.47 22.74 -1.10
C GLU A 5 1.56 21.68 -1.04
N LYS A 6 2.64 21.87 -1.81
CA LYS A 6 3.78 20.95 -1.83
C LYS A 6 4.52 20.90 -0.48
N GLN A 7 4.49 22.00 0.27
CA GLN A 7 5.07 22.05 1.62
C GLN A 7 4.18 21.32 2.64
N VAL A 8 2.87 21.42 2.51
CA VAL A 8 1.91 20.65 3.33
C VAL A 8 2.06 19.16 3.05
N GLU A 9 2.10 18.75 1.78
CA GLU A 9 2.28 17.35 1.39
C GLU A 9 3.56 16.74 2.00
N ARG A 10 4.69 17.43 1.86
CA ARG A 10 5.96 17.01 2.47
C ARG A 10 5.87 16.87 3.99
N ARG A 11 5.16 17.78 4.65
CA ARG A 11 4.98 17.73 6.11
C ARG A 11 4.13 16.54 6.53
N VAL A 12 3.07 16.23 5.78
CA VAL A 12 2.21 15.07 6.02
C VAL A 12 3.01 13.77 5.85
N VAL A 13 3.80 13.66 4.78
CA VAL A 13 4.68 12.50 4.55
C VAL A 13 5.69 12.34 5.69
N ALA A 14 6.36 13.43 6.10
CA ALA A 14 7.31 13.39 7.21
C ALA A 14 6.65 12.94 8.54
N GLN A 15 5.43 13.39 8.80
CA GLN A 15 4.69 12.99 10.01
C GLN A 15 4.31 11.51 9.97
N LEU A 16 3.86 11.00 8.82
CA LEU A 16 3.55 9.59 8.64
C LEU A 16 4.79 8.72 8.90
N LEU A 17 5.95 9.11 8.36
CA LEU A 17 7.22 8.41 8.58
C LEU A 17 7.59 8.34 10.06
N ALA A 18 7.48 9.47 10.78
CA ALA A 18 7.76 9.52 12.22
C ALA A 18 6.82 8.61 13.03
N LEU A 19 5.55 8.51 12.64
CA LEU A 19 4.61 7.59 13.26
C LEU A 19 4.97 6.13 12.98
N MET A 20 5.30 5.79 11.73
CA MET A 20 5.68 4.42 11.33
C MET A 20 6.93 3.93 12.06
N ASP A 21 7.95 4.77 12.20
CA ASP A 21 9.17 4.44 12.95
C ASP A 21 8.84 4.16 14.44
N GLY A 22 7.84 4.83 15.01
CA GLY A 22 7.36 4.60 16.37
C GLY A 22 6.48 3.34 16.56
N LEU A 23 5.93 2.76 15.48
CA LEU A 23 5.09 1.56 15.53
C LEU A 23 5.90 0.27 15.74
N GLN A 24 7.14 0.24 15.24
CA GLN A 24 8.06 -0.90 15.41
C GLN A 24 8.21 -1.33 16.88
N ALA A 25 8.16 -0.36 17.82
CA ALA A 25 8.27 -0.62 19.25
C ALA A 25 6.99 -1.15 19.93
N ARG A 26 5.82 -1.08 19.27
CA ARG A 26 4.51 -1.39 19.87
C ARG A 26 3.98 -2.80 19.55
N GLY A 27 4.62 -3.52 18.63
CA GLY A 27 4.46 -4.97 18.38
C GLY A 27 3.09 -5.49 17.89
N GLN A 28 2.05 -4.66 17.85
CA GLN A 28 0.66 -5.11 17.59
C GLN A 28 -0.02 -4.42 16.39
N ILE A 29 0.72 -3.69 15.55
CA ILE A 29 0.15 -2.92 14.45
C ILE A 29 0.80 -3.35 13.13
N VAL A 30 -0.04 -3.67 12.16
CA VAL A 30 0.34 -3.94 10.77
C VAL A 30 -0.20 -2.82 9.90
N VAL A 31 0.66 -2.23 9.07
CA VAL A 31 0.28 -1.16 8.13
C VAL A 31 0.32 -1.72 6.71
N ILE A 32 -0.78 -1.59 5.98
CA ILE A 32 -0.90 -2.04 4.58
C ILE A 32 -1.20 -0.82 3.72
N GLY A 33 -0.38 -0.59 2.68
CA GLY A 33 -0.62 0.41 1.65
C GLY A 33 -0.98 -0.26 0.32
N ALA A 34 -1.85 0.37 -0.47
CA ALA A 34 -2.20 -0.07 -1.81
C ALA A 34 -2.02 1.09 -2.80
N THR A 35 -1.37 0.82 -3.93
CA THR A 35 -1.19 1.80 -5.01
C THR A 35 -1.13 1.09 -6.35
N ASN A 36 -1.74 1.70 -7.38
CA ASN A 36 -1.60 1.26 -8.77
C ASN A 36 -0.33 1.83 -9.44
N ILE A 37 0.38 2.73 -8.75
CA ILE A 37 1.55 3.42 -9.28
C ILE A 37 2.68 3.37 -8.22
N PRO A 38 3.35 2.22 -8.02
CA PRO A 38 4.36 2.05 -6.96
C PRO A 38 5.57 2.97 -7.12
N ASN A 39 5.88 3.38 -8.35
CA ASN A 39 7.04 4.21 -8.67
C ASN A 39 6.88 5.68 -8.30
N THR A 40 5.65 6.14 -7.99
CA THR A 40 5.40 7.52 -7.53
C THR A 40 5.44 7.66 -6.01
N VAL A 41 5.52 6.54 -5.28
CA VAL A 41 5.63 6.56 -3.81
C VAL A 41 7.02 7.07 -3.41
N ASP A 42 7.06 7.93 -2.39
CA ASP A 42 8.33 8.45 -1.85
C ASP A 42 9.26 7.28 -1.45
N PRO A 43 10.50 7.20 -1.98
CA PRO A 43 11.45 6.15 -1.64
C PRO A 43 11.73 6.01 -0.14
N ALA A 44 11.55 7.07 0.66
CA ALA A 44 11.70 7.01 2.10
C ALA A 44 10.64 6.10 2.77
N LEU A 45 9.43 6.00 2.20
CA LEU A 45 8.37 5.12 2.69
C LEU A 45 8.64 3.64 2.41
N ARG A 46 9.44 3.33 1.39
CA ARG A 46 9.78 1.96 0.93
C ARG A 46 11.03 1.37 1.62
N ARG A 47 11.61 2.08 2.58
CA ARG A 47 12.82 1.61 3.30
C ARG A 47 12.46 0.54 4.34
N PRO A 48 13.44 -0.31 4.72
CA PRO A 48 13.28 -1.30 5.81
C PRO A 48 12.63 -0.70 7.07
N GLY A 49 11.66 -1.42 7.65
CA GLY A 49 10.93 -1.00 8.84
C GLY A 49 9.67 -0.16 8.59
N ARG A 50 9.36 0.16 7.33
CA ARG A 50 8.16 0.91 6.90
C ARG A 50 7.31 0.06 5.94
N PHE A 51 7.15 0.47 4.67
CA PHE A 51 6.61 -0.40 3.62
C PHE A 51 7.74 -1.19 2.97
N ASP A 52 8.33 -2.11 3.73
CA ASP A 52 9.49 -2.89 3.33
C ASP A 52 9.14 -4.21 2.62
N ARG A 53 7.84 -4.53 2.55
CA ARG A 53 7.29 -5.64 1.77
C ARG A 53 6.38 -5.10 0.67
N GLU A 54 6.69 -5.50 -0.56
CA GLU A 54 5.89 -5.18 -1.73
C GLU A 54 5.28 -6.45 -2.28
N LEU A 55 3.96 -6.42 -2.49
CA LEU A 55 3.19 -7.50 -3.07
C LEU A 55 2.55 -6.98 -4.35
N GLU A 56 3.04 -7.47 -5.49
CA GLU A 56 2.43 -7.19 -6.78
C GLU A 56 1.20 -8.07 -6.98
N ILE A 57 0.09 -7.46 -7.41
CA ILE A 57 -1.13 -8.17 -7.77
C ILE A 57 -1.21 -8.20 -9.30
N PRO A 58 -0.82 -9.30 -9.96
CA PRO A 58 -0.86 -9.39 -11.41
C PRO A 58 -2.30 -9.56 -11.90
N ILE A 59 -2.49 -9.37 -13.21
CA ILE A 59 -3.74 -9.72 -13.89
C ILE A 59 -3.96 -11.23 -13.77
N PRO A 60 -5.17 -11.70 -13.38
CA PRO A 60 -5.41 -13.12 -13.16
C PRO A 60 -5.25 -13.93 -14.44
N ASP A 61 -4.57 -15.06 -14.34
CA ASP A 61 -4.41 -16.03 -15.43
C ASP A 61 -5.71 -16.81 -15.70
N LYS A 62 -5.66 -17.78 -16.61
CA LYS A 62 -6.85 -18.57 -16.97
C LYS A 62 -7.43 -19.33 -15.76
N ASN A 63 -6.59 -19.88 -14.90
CA ASN A 63 -7.02 -20.67 -13.76
C ASN A 63 -7.60 -19.77 -12.66
N ALA A 64 -6.92 -18.67 -12.35
CA ALA A 64 -7.40 -17.66 -11.41
C ALA A 64 -8.74 -17.05 -11.87
N ARG A 65 -8.91 -16.77 -13.16
CA ARG A 65 -10.20 -16.29 -13.69
C ARG A 65 -11.32 -17.32 -13.54
N LEU A 66 -11.03 -18.61 -13.73
CA LEU A 66 -12.00 -19.67 -13.51
C LEU A 66 -12.42 -19.74 -12.04
N GLU A 67 -11.46 -19.65 -11.11
CA GLU A 67 -11.72 -19.65 -9.67
C GLU A 67 -12.57 -18.43 -9.26
N ILE A 68 -12.22 -17.23 -9.73
CA ILE A 68 -13.00 -16.01 -9.54
C ILE A 68 -14.44 -16.22 -10.03
N LEU A 69 -14.61 -16.76 -11.24
CA LEU A 69 -15.94 -17.03 -11.79
C LEU A 69 -16.71 -18.01 -10.91
N GLN A 70 -16.09 -19.13 -10.52
CA GLN A 70 -16.72 -20.14 -9.66
C GLN A 70 -17.14 -19.58 -8.29
N ILE A 71 -16.32 -18.71 -7.70
CA ILE A 71 -16.67 -18.01 -6.44
C ILE A 71 -17.93 -17.18 -6.65
N HIS A 72 -17.99 -16.39 -7.73
CA HIS A 72 -19.11 -15.50 -8.00
C HIS A 72 -20.37 -16.23 -8.49
N THR A 73 -20.25 -17.41 -9.10
CA THR A 73 -21.40 -18.19 -9.61
C THR A 73 -21.85 -19.31 -8.68
N ARG A 74 -21.26 -19.45 -7.48
CA ARG A 74 -21.50 -20.58 -6.56
C ARG A 74 -22.97 -20.77 -6.16
N GLY A 75 -23.75 -19.69 -6.14
CA GLY A 75 -25.17 -19.69 -5.77
C GLY A 75 -26.11 -19.31 -6.90
N MET A 76 -25.64 -19.36 -8.16
CA MET A 76 -26.52 -19.12 -9.30
C MET A 76 -27.49 -20.31 -9.48
N PRO A 77 -28.77 -20.05 -9.80
CA PRO A 77 -29.76 -21.10 -10.07
C PRO A 77 -29.35 -22.05 -11.20
#